data_AF-A0A2T4S6L2-F1
#
_entry.id   AF-A0A2T4S6L2-F1
#
_cell.length_a   1.000
_cell.length_b   1.000
_cell.length_c   1.000
_cell.angle_alpha   90.00
_cell.angle_beta   90.00
_cell.angle_gamma   90.00
#
_symmetry.space_group_name_H-M   'P 1'
#
loop_
_entity.id
_entity.type
_entity.pdbx_description
1 polymer ?
#
loop_
_entity_poly.entity_id
_entity_poly.type
_entity_poly.pdbx_seq_one_letter_code
_entity_poly.pdbx_strand_id
1 'polypeptide(L)'
;MSDVQLVPYDSKYDQDLEKFTIAEAESAFALLPFAALEDLAPGEYPVVVLHQQHPVGFMRLNQNDEGASLAQNSNAVLVKSFSITERMQG
;
A
#
# COMPACT_ATOMS: atom_id res chain seq x y z
N MET A 1 17.58 11.77 -10.20
CA MET A 1 16.78 12.09 -9.00
C MET A 1 15.55 11.22 -9.05
N SER A 2 15.39 10.31 -8.11
CA SER A 2 14.26 9.37 -8.09
C SER A 2 13.02 10.10 -7.61
N ASP A 3 12.07 10.37 -8.50
CA ASP A 3 10.80 11.05 -8.19
C ASP A 3 9.78 10.02 -7.69
N VAL A 4 10.06 9.44 -6.51
CA VAL A 4 9.16 8.53 -5.81
C VAL A 4 8.48 9.26 -4.67
N GLN A 5 7.16 9.16 -4.59
CA GLN A 5 6.37 9.79 -3.54
C GLN A 5 5.42 8.79 -2.90
N LEU A 6 5.18 8.96 -1.60
CA LEU A 6 4.17 8.22 -0.85
C LEU A 6 3.08 9.22 -0.48
N VAL A 7 1.88 8.99 -0.96
CA VAL A 7 0.74 9.89 -0.75
C VAL A 7 -0.44 9.12 -0.19
N PRO A 8 -1.28 9.74 0.66
CA PRO A 8 -2.56 9.14 1.02
C PRO A 8 -3.35 8.76 -0.23
N TYR A 9 -4.06 7.64 -0.15
CA TYR A 9 -5.02 7.29 -1.18
C TYR A 9 -6.06 8.41 -1.38
N ASP A 10 -6.39 8.63 -2.65
CA ASP A 10 -7.40 9.56 -3.13
C ASP A 10 -8.03 8.91 -4.37
N SER A 11 -9.35 9.05 -4.54
CA SER A 11 -10.08 8.42 -5.63
C SER A 11 -9.65 8.89 -7.02
N LYS A 12 -8.91 10.00 -7.13
CA LYS A 12 -8.27 10.41 -8.38
C LYS A 12 -7.32 9.36 -8.96
N TYR A 13 -6.83 8.42 -8.14
CA TYR A 13 -5.94 7.34 -8.58
C TYR A 13 -6.67 6.06 -9.01
N ASP A 14 -7.99 5.98 -8.85
CA ASP A 14 -8.77 4.75 -9.05
C ASP A 14 -8.57 4.12 -10.44
N GLN A 15 -8.54 4.94 -11.49
CA GLN A 15 -8.37 4.47 -12.88
C GLN A 15 -7.02 3.78 -13.13
N ASP A 16 -5.98 4.14 -12.37
CA ASP A 16 -4.67 3.53 -12.48
C ASP A 16 -4.55 2.33 -11.55
N LEU A 17 -5.10 2.44 -10.33
CA LEU A 17 -5.17 1.35 -9.36
C LEU A 17 -6.01 0.15 -9.84
N GLU A 18 -6.98 0.37 -10.73
CA GLU A 18 -7.79 -0.72 -11.32
C GLU A 18 -6.97 -1.61 -12.26
N LYS A 19 -5.94 -1.03 -12.88
CA LYS A 19 -5.05 -1.71 -13.82
C LYS A 19 -3.90 -2.41 -13.13
N PHE A 20 -3.85 -2.39 -11.79
CA PHE A 20 -2.78 -3.02 -11.05
C PHE A 20 -2.79 -4.53 -11.23
N THR A 21 -1.61 -5.05 -11.48
CA THR A 21 -1.33 -6.48 -11.44
C THR A 21 -0.29 -6.73 -10.37
N ILE A 22 -0.50 -7.79 -9.61
CA ILE A 22 0.49 -8.35 -8.69
C ILE A 22 0.96 -9.68 -9.28
N ALA A 23 2.23 -10.01 -9.11
CA ALA A 23 2.72 -11.31 -9.52
C ALA A 23 2.06 -12.40 -8.66
N GLU A 24 1.78 -13.56 -9.24
CA GLU A 24 1.14 -14.68 -8.53
C GLU A 24 1.91 -15.07 -7.26
N ALA A 25 3.24 -15.00 -7.31
CA ALA A 25 4.12 -15.28 -6.17
C ALA A 25 3.95 -14.28 -5.00
N GLU A 26 3.49 -13.06 -5.28
CA GLU A 26 3.29 -12.01 -4.28
C GLU A 26 1.89 -12.04 -3.68
N SER A 27 0.90 -12.69 -4.32
CA SER A 27 -0.49 -12.76 -3.87
C SER A 27 -0.69 -13.34 -2.46
N ALA A 28 0.31 -14.03 -1.90
CA ALA A 28 0.29 -14.51 -0.53
C ALA A 28 0.55 -13.41 0.52
N PHE A 29 1.16 -12.30 0.12
CA PHE A 29 1.60 -11.21 1.02
C PHE A 29 1.18 -9.81 0.53
N ALA A 30 0.73 -9.70 -0.72
CA ALA A 30 0.26 -8.50 -1.36
C ALA A 30 -1.22 -8.63 -1.71
N LEU A 31 -1.95 -7.53 -1.52
CA LEU A 31 -3.33 -7.39 -1.98
C LEU A 31 -3.37 -6.42 -3.15
N LEU A 32 -4.32 -6.64 -4.06
CA LEU A 32 -4.68 -5.64 -5.05
C LEU A 32 -5.20 -4.38 -4.32
N PRO A 33 -4.97 -3.18 -4.89
CA PRO A 33 -5.35 -1.92 -4.23
C PRO A 33 -6.81 -1.90 -3.77
N PHE A 34 -7.75 -2.30 -4.64
CA PHE A 34 -9.17 -2.30 -4.30
C PHE A 34 -9.54 -3.34 -3.23
N ALA A 35 -8.98 -4.55 -3.31
CA ALA A 35 -9.18 -5.55 -2.26
C ALA A 35 -8.65 -5.05 -0.89
N ALA A 36 -7.54 -4.31 -0.89
CA ALA A 36 -7.00 -3.71 0.33
C ALA A 36 -7.83 -2.53 0.85
N LEU A 37 -8.50 -1.77 -0.04
CA LEU A 37 -9.42 -0.69 0.32
C LEU A 37 -10.76 -1.20 0.86
N GLU A 38 -11.28 -2.31 0.33
CA GLU A 38 -12.53 -2.93 0.79
C GLU A 38 -12.41 -3.49 2.22
N ASP A 39 -11.23 -4.01 2.58
CA ASP A 39 -10.94 -4.58 3.89
C ASP A 39 -10.32 -3.57 4.88
N LEU A 40 -10.40 -2.26 4.60
CA LEU A 40 -9.75 -1.25 5.43
C LEU A 40 -10.41 -1.13 6.82
N ALA A 41 -9.64 -1.37 7.88
CA ALA A 41 -10.12 -1.26 9.26
C ALA A 41 -9.85 0.14 9.85
N PRO A 42 -10.56 0.57 10.91
CA PRO A 42 -10.24 1.79 11.63
C PRO A 42 -8.77 1.83 12.07
N GLY A 43 -8.12 2.98 11.91
CA GLY A 43 -6.69 3.18 12.22
C GLY A 43 -5.72 2.55 11.23
N GLU A 44 -6.23 2.15 10.06
CA GLU A 44 -5.43 1.82 8.90
C GLU A 44 -5.48 2.91 7.85
N TYR A 45 -4.36 3.07 7.14
CA TYR A 45 -4.13 4.16 6.22
C TYR A 45 -3.65 3.60 4.88
N PRO A 46 -4.47 3.72 3.82
CA PRO A 46 -4.07 3.35 2.47
C PRO A 46 -3.18 4.43 1.89
N VAL A 47 -2.07 4.01 1.29
CA VAL A 47 -1.06 4.88 0.70
C VAL A 47 -0.75 4.41 -0.72
N VAL A 48 -0.68 5.37 -1.63
CA VAL A 48 -0.31 5.15 -3.03
C VAL A 48 1.16 5.51 -3.19
N VAL A 49 1.90 4.61 -3.84
CA VAL A 49 3.28 4.86 -4.25
C VAL A 49 3.24 5.45 -5.65
N LEU A 50 3.76 6.66 -5.80
CA LEU A 50 3.88 7.33 -7.09
C LEU A 50 5.31 7.25 -7.60
N HIS A 51 5.46 7.09 -8.91
CA HIS A 51 6.70 7.38 -9.62
C HIS A 51 6.38 8.33 -10.77
N GLN A 52 7.06 9.48 -10.82
CA GLN A 52 6.77 10.52 -11.82
C GLN A 52 5.27 10.90 -11.85
N GLN A 53 4.67 11.07 -10.67
CA GLN A 53 3.23 11.35 -10.47
C GLN A 53 2.25 10.24 -10.88
N HIS A 54 2.72 9.07 -11.31
CA HIS A 54 1.85 7.95 -11.68
C HIS A 54 1.83 6.87 -10.60
N PRO A 55 0.66 6.32 -10.25
CA PRO A 55 0.57 5.17 -9.34
C PRO A 55 1.38 3.98 -9.85
N VAL A 56 2.35 3.55 -9.05
CA VAL A 56 3.20 2.37 -9.30
C VAL A 56 3.21 1.38 -8.15
N GLY A 57 2.61 1.74 -7.00
CA GLY A 57 2.41 0.82 -5.90
C GLY A 57 1.28 1.21 -4.98
N PHE A 58 0.97 0.30 -4.06
CA PHE A 58 0.00 0.49 -3.00
C PHE A 58 0.51 -0.13 -1.70
N MET A 59 0.20 0.50 -0.56
CA MET A 59 0.49 -0.04 0.75
C MET A 59 -0.60 0.26 1.76
N ARG A 60 -0.81 -0.68 2.68
CA ARG A 60 -1.74 -0.53 3.81
C ARG A 60 -0.92 -0.41 5.08
N LEU A 61 -1.00 0.76 5.70
CA LEU A 61 -0.37 1.04 6.99
C LEU A 61 -1.39 0.77 8.10
N ASN A 62 -0.94 0.25 9.23
CA ASN A 62 -1.75 0.02 10.42
C ASN A 62 -1.05 0.66 11.62
N GLN A 63 -1.76 1.56 12.31
CA GLN A 63 -1.27 2.21 13.54
C GLN A 63 -2.07 1.77 14.78
N ASN A 64 -2.65 0.57 14.73
CA ASN A 64 -3.43 0.03 15.83
C ASN A 64 -2.52 -0.66 16.85
N ASP A 65 -3.11 -1.01 18.00
CA ASP A 65 -2.45 -1.68 19.12
C ASP A 65 -1.73 -2.98 18.71
N GLU A 66 -2.13 -3.62 17.61
CA GLU A 66 -1.47 -4.80 17.05
C GLU A 66 0.00 -4.52 16.67
N GLY A 67 0.26 -3.43 15.94
CA GLY A 67 1.61 -3.01 15.59
C GLY A 67 2.40 -2.53 16.82
N ALA A 68 1.74 -1.80 17.72
CA ALA A 68 2.35 -1.31 18.95
C ALA A 68 2.76 -2.43 19.90
N SER A 69 1.96 -3.51 19.98
CA SER A 69 2.23 -4.67 20.83
C SER A 69 3.40 -5.50 20.32
N LEU A 70 3.49 -5.70 19.01
CA LEU A 70 4.61 -6.41 18.37
C LEU A 70 5.95 -5.68 18.57
N ALA A 71 5.93 -4.36 18.43
CA ALA A 71 7.12 -3.52 18.51
C ALA A 71 7.43 -2.99 19.93
N GLN A 72 6.53 -3.22 20.90
CA GLN A 72 6.54 -2.58 22.23
C GLN A 72 6.71 -1.04 22.14
N ASN A 73 6.12 -0.43 21.12
CA ASN A 73 6.26 1.00 20.82
C ASN A 73 4.93 1.54 20.29
N SER A 74 4.31 2.46 21.05
CA SER A 74 3.03 3.07 20.69
C SER A 74 3.07 3.96 19.43
N ASN A 75 4.27 4.25 18.91
CA ASN A 75 4.44 5.00 17.66
C ASN A 75 4.81 4.07 16.48
N ALA A 76 4.71 2.76 16.65
CA ALA A 76 5.01 1.81 15.59
C ALA A 76 3.91 1.84 14.51
N VAL A 77 4.34 1.75 13.25
CA VAL A 77 3.46 1.58 12.09
C VAL A 77 3.75 0.23 11.48
N LEU A 78 2.74 -0.62 11.35
CA LEU A 78 2.84 -1.90 10.67
C LEU A 78 2.46 -1.75 9.20
N VAL A 79 3.29 -2.26 8.29
CA VAL A 79 2.95 -2.40 6.87
C VAL A 79 2.26 -3.75 6.69
N LYS A 80 0.94 -3.76 6.54
CA LYS A 80 0.14 -4.99 6.41
C LYS A 80 0.07 -5.53 4.99
N SER A 81 0.18 -4.65 4.00
CA SER A 81 0.34 -5.04 2.60
C SER A 81 1.20 -4.02 1.88
N PHE A 82 1.98 -4.51 0.93
CA PHE A 82 2.80 -3.70 0.05
C PHE A 82 2.87 -4.38 -1.31
N SER A 83 2.58 -3.63 -2.37
CA SER A 83 2.68 -4.10 -3.74
C SER A 83 3.20 -2.99 -4.65
N ILE A 84 4.07 -3.37 -5.58
CA ILE A 84 4.54 -2.54 -6.69
C ILE A 84 4.11 -3.23 -7.97
N THR A 85 3.69 -2.47 -8.98
CA THR A 85 3.35 -3.05 -10.29
C THR A 85 4.58 -3.77 -10.87
N GLU A 86 4.38 -4.97 -11.40
CA GLU A 86 5.44 -5.86 -11.90
C GLU A 86 6.47 -5.16 -12.80
N ARG A 87 6.01 -4.24 -13.66
CA ARG A 87 6.87 -3.49 -14.60
C ARG A 87 7.88 -2.55 -13.91
N MET A 88 7.65 -2.24 -12.64
CA MET A 88 8.46 -1.32 -11.84
C MET A 88 9.26 -2.04 -10.74
N GLN A 89 9.23 -3.38 -10.72
CA GLN A 89 10.03 -4.21 -9.81
C GLN A 89 11.43 -4.45 -10.39
N GLY A 90 12.46 -4.51 -9.54
CA GLY A 90 13.88 -4.66 -9.93
C GLY A 90 14.82 -4.23 -8.81
#